data_AF-A0A2G8SGP5-F1
#
_entry.id   AF-A0A2G8SGP5-F1
#
_cell.length_a   1.000
_cell.length_b   1.000
_cell.length_c   1.000
_cell.angle_alpha   90.00
_cell.angle_beta   90.00
_cell.angle_gamma   90.00
#
_symmetry.space_group_name_H-M   'P 1'
#
loop_
_entity.id
_entity.type
_entity.pdbx_description
1 polymer ?
#
loop_
_entity_poly.entity_id
_entity_poly.type
_entity_poly.pdbx_seq_one_letter_code
_entity_poly.pdbx_strand_id
1 'polypeptide(L)'
;MAPALKKKELENLVDDLNTKLGSLTEERDRIAGQLSTTQNELAAAQAQIIAAQEATAAVEAARDLLQQQLDEAVAAAAQAAPLGDQLNVPQIPRPTGPGWSIRESMQVTPSEYAEIQRTVRSLVIRAMLDWTDDFRRQDPDKLATLFRAARAAHPILQRYVNNWATAAIARQYMQNKRKHAYKQGYISKRRAHRTGDGEN
;
A
#
# COMPACT_ATOMS: atom_id res chain seq x y z
N MET A 1 11.02 85.62 -39.23
CA MET A 1 10.19 86.17 -38.14
C MET A 1 8.94 85.31 -38.04
N ALA A 2 8.79 84.51 -36.99
CA ALA A 2 7.52 83.83 -36.75
C ALA A 2 6.45 84.90 -36.43
N PRO A 3 5.21 84.77 -36.93
CA PRO A 3 4.15 85.74 -36.64
C PRO A 3 3.87 85.75 -35.13
N ALA A 4 3.75 86.95 -34.55
CA ALA A 4 3.38 87.11 -33.15
C ALA A 4 1.95 86.61 -32.96
N LEU A 5 1.78 85.62 -32.08
CA LEU A 5 0.49 85.05 -31.70
C LEU A 5 -0.45 86.15 -31.20
N LYS A 6 -1.70 86.13 -31.67
CA LYS A 6 -2.72 87.09 -31.24
C LYS A 6 -3.19 86.74 -29.82
N LYS A 7 -3.59 87.73 -29.03
CA LYS A 7 -4.05 87.56 -27.62
C LYS A 7 -5.00 86.36 -27.42
N LYS A 8 -5.97 86.19 -28.32
CA LYS A 8 -6.97 85.11 -28.26
C LYS A 8 -6.37 83.71 -28.48
N GLU A 9 -5.29 83.59 -29.27
CA GLU A 9 -4.58 82.33 -29.49
C GLU A 9 -3.76 81.94 -28.26
N LEU A 10 -3.20 82.94 -27.55
CA LEU A 10 -2.50 82.72 -26.27
C LEU A 10 -3.47 82.29 -25.15
N GLU A 11 -4.66 82.89 -25.07
CA GLU A 11 -5.70 82.49 -24.10
C GLU A 11 -6.13 81.03 -24.32
N ASN A 12 -6.42 80.65 -25.58
CA ASN A 12 -6.76 79.26 -25.91
C ASN A 12 -5.63 78.26 -25.58
N LEU A 13 -4.36 78.66 -25.78
CA LEU A 13 -3.20 77.83 -25.46
C LEU A 13 -3.07 77.63 -23.94
N VAL A 14 -3.27 78.69 -23.15
CA VAL A 14 -3.22 78.60 -21.68
C VAL A 14 -4.32 77.70 -21.14
N ASP A 15 -5.54 77.79 -21.70
CA ASP A 15 -6.65 76.92 -21.32
C ASP A 15 -6.38 75.43 -21.68
N ASP A 16 -5.84 75.16 -22.87
CA ASP A 16 -5.43 73.80 -23.28
C ASP A 16 -4.29 73.25 -22.40
N LEU A 17 -3.32 74.09 -22.02
CA LEU A 17 -2.24 73.69 -21.11
C LEU A 17 -2.77 73.42 -19.70
N ASN A 18 -3.69 74.23 -19.18
CA ASN A 18 -4.30 74.01 -17.87
C ASN A 18 -5.13 72.72 -17.82
N THR A 19 -5.90 72.42 -18.87
CA THR A 19 -6.65 71.16 -18.95
C THR A 19 -5.73 69.95 -19.01
N LYS A 20 -4.66 70.00 -19.82
CA LYS A 20 -3.63 68.94 -19.87
C LYS A 20 -2.89 68.76 -18.54
N LEU A 21 -2.58 69.86 -17.86
CA LEU A 21 -1.90 69.81 -16.56
C LEU A 21 -2.81 69.20 -15.49
N GLY A 22 -4.11 69.50 -15.54
CA GLY A 22 -5.13 68.83 -14.73
C GLY A 22 -5.16 67.32 -14.98
N SER A 23 -5.29 66.89 -16.24
CA SER A 23 -5.34 65.47 -16.59
C SER A 23 -4.08 64.71 -16.21
N LEU A 24 -2.89 65.30 -16.41
CA LEU A 24 -1.62 64.69 -16.00
C LEU A 24 -1.48 64.59 -14.48
N THR A 25 -2.04 65.55 -13.73
CA THR A 25 -2.03 65.50 -12.27
C THR A 25 -2.93 64.38 -11.75
N GLU A 26 -4.13 64.22 -12.32
CA GLU A 26 -5.03 63.11 -12.01
C GLU A 26 -4.42 61.75 -12.34
N GLU A 27 -3.74 61.65 -13.49
CA GLU A 27 -3.06 60.41 -13.90
C GLU A 27 -1.89 60.08 -12.97
N ARG A 28 -1.07 61.08 -12.59
CA ARG A 28 0.00 60.92 -11.60
C ARG A 28 -0.55 60.42 -10.27
N ASP A 29 -1.64 61.01 -9.78
CA ASP A 29 -2.22 60.64 -8.48
C ASP A 29 -2.81 59.23 -8.52
N ARG A 30 -3.41 58.84 -9.65
CA ARG A 30 -3.88 57.47 -9.89
C ARG A 30 -2.72 56.47 -9.89
N ILE A 31 -1.63 56.77 -10.60
CA ILE A 31 -0.44 55.91 -10.65
C ILE A 31 0.20 55.80 -9.26
N ALA A 32 0.30 56.91 -8.52
CA ALA A 32 0.83 56.91 -7.16
C ALA A 32 -0.02 56.04 -6.22
N GLY A 33 -1.35 56.10 -6.34
CA GLY A 33 -2.25 55.21 -5.62
C GLY A 33 -2.03 53.74 -5.96
N GLN A 34 -1.93 53.41 -7.25
CA GLN A 34 -1.65 52.04 -7.72
C GLN A 34 -0.29 51.53 -7.25
N LEU A 35 0.73 52.38 -7.27
CA LEU A 35 2.07 52.03 -6.80
C LEU A 35 2.06 51.72 -5.30
N SER A 36 1.36 52.52 -4.50
CA SER A 36 1.20 52.26 -3.06
C SER A 36 0.49 50.93 -2.79
N THR A 37 -0.61 50.65 -3.52
CA THR A 37 -1.33 49.38 -3.39
C THR A 37 -0.45 48.19 -3.75
N THR A 38 0.25 48.24 -4.88
CA THR A 38 1.14 47.15 -5.33
C THR A 38 2.34 46.96 -4.39
N GLN A 39 2.88 48.03 -3.81
CA GLN A 39 3.92 47.95 -2.78
C GLN A 39 3.43 47.24 -1.52
N ASN A 40 2.20 47.55 -1.08
CA ASN A 40 1.60 46.87 0.08
C ASN A 40 1.33 45.39 -0.20
N GLU A 41 0.84 45.06 -1.40
CA GLU A 41 0.64 43.67 -1.84
C GLU A 41 1.96 42.90 -1.92
N LEU A 42 3.03 43.52 -2.43
CA LEU A 42 4.36 42.91 -2.49
C LEU A 42 4.90 42.62 -1.09
N ALA A 43 4.77 43.56 -0.16
CA ALA A 43 5.19 43.38 1.23
C ALA A 43 4.42 42.24 1.92
N ALA A 44 3.11 42.14 1.67
CA ALA A 44 2.29 41.04 2.18
C ALA A 44 2.71 39.69 1.58
N ALA A 45 2.97 39.63 0.27
CA ALA A 45 3.43 38.41 -0.40
C ALA A 45 4.82 37.97 0.10
N GLN A 46 5.73 38.92 0.32
CA GLN A 46 7.06 38.63 0.91
C GLN A 46 6.94 38.05 2.32
N ALA A 47 6.07 38.61 3.17
CA ALA A 47 5.81 38.06 4.50
C ALA A 47 5.25 36.63 4.45
N GLN A 48 4.36 36.33 3.50
CA GLN A 48 3.83 34.98 3.29
C GLN A 48 4.91 33.99 2.83
N ILE A 49 5.82 34.41 1.95
CA ILE A 49 6.92 33.56 1.48
C ILE A 49 7.87 33.21 2.64
N ILE A 50 8.20 34.19 3.49
CA ILE A 50 9.07 33.96 4.66
C ILE A 50 8.39 32.98 5.63
N ALA A 51 7.12 33.20 5.95
CA ALA A 51 6.37 32.30 6.83
C ALA A 51 6.25 30.87 6.25
N ALA A 52 6.07 30.74 4.93
CA ALA A 52 6.04 29.45 4.27
C ALA A 52 7.40 28.74 4.31
N GLN A 53 8.50 29.47 4.12
CA GLN A 53 9.86 28.94 4.21
C GLN A 53 10.18 28.41 5.61
N GLU A 54 9.81 29.16 6.65
CA GLU A 54 9.96 28.73 8.04
C GLU A 54 9.15 27.47 8.34
N ALA A 55 7.90 27.40 7.84
CA ALA A 55 7.07 26.21 7.98
C ALA A 55 7.68 24.99 7.26
N THR A 56 8.23 25.16 6.05
CA THR A 56 8.90 24.07 5.34
C THR A 56 10.16 23.60 6.08
N ALA A 57 10.97 24.52 6.60
CA ALA A 57 12.16 24.17 7.37
C ALA A 57 11.82 23.41 8.66
N ALA A 58 10.72 23.78 9.34
CA ALA A 58 10.25 23.06 10.52
C ALA A 58 9.78 21.64 10.19
N VAL A 59 9.09 21.45 9.06
CA VAL A 59 8.66 20.12 8.59
C VAL A 59 9.84 19.25 8.18
N GLU A 60 10.83 19.82 7.51
CA GLU A 60 12.08 19.12 7.14
C GLU A 60 12.85 18.66 8.39
N ALA A 61 13.02 19.53 9.38
CA ALA A 61 13.66 19.16 10.65
C ALA A 61 12.91 18.02 11.38
N ALA A 62 11.57 18.04 11.37
CA ALA A 62 10.76 16.97 11.94
C ALA A 62 10.92 15.65 11.17
N ARG A 63 11.00 15.71 9.84
CA ARG A 63 11.25 14.54 8.99
C ARG A 63 12.62 13.93 9.28
N ASP A 64 13.65 14.75 9.41
CA ASP A 64 15.02 14.29 9.69
C ASP A 64 15.11 13.61 11.06
N LEU A 65 14.44 14.17 12.07
CA LEU A 65 14.35 13.54 13.39
C LEU A 65 13.65 12.17 13.32
N LEU A 66 12.55 12.06 12.57
CA LEU A 66 11.83 10.80 12.41
C LEU A 66 12.68 9.78 11.65
N GLN A 67 13.42 10.22 10.64
CA GLN A 67 14.34 9.35 9.90
C GLN A 67 15.46 8.83 10.80
N GLN A 68 16.04 9.69 11.65
CA GLN A 68 17.03 9.26 12.64
C GLN A 68 16.44 8.23 13.62
N GLN A 69 15.23 8.46 14.12
CA GLN A 69 14.55 7.49 15.00
C GLN A 69 14.29 6.15 14.31
N LEU A 70 13.95 6.16 13.02
CA LEU A 70 13.79 4.93 12.24
C LEU A 70 15.12 4.22 12.04
N ASP A 71 16.18 4.95 11.69
CA ASP A 71 17.51 4.37 11.49
C ASP A 71 18.08 3.81 12.80
N GLU A 72 17.87 4.50 13.92
CA GLU A 72 18.20 4.01 15.26
C GLU A 72 17.36 2.78 15.65
N ALA A 73 16.06 2.76 15.35
CA ALA A 73 15.21 1.60 15.60
C ALA A 73 15.62 0.40 14.73
N VAL A 74 16.00 0.63 13.47
CA VAL A 74 16.53 -0.40 12.57
C VAL A 74 17.89 -0.88 13.04
N ALA A 75 18.78 0.02 13.47
CA ALA A 75 20.09 -0.34 14.01
C ALA A 75 19.96 -1.09 15.33
N ALA A 76 19.05 -0.68 16.22
CA ALA A 76 18.73 -1.39 17.46
C ALA A 76 18.10 -2.76 17.16
N ALA A 77 17.22 -2.86 16.15
CA ALA A 77 16.68 -4.15 15.70
C ALA A 77 17.75 -5.05 15.06
N ALA A 78 18.73 -4.47 14.35
CA ALA A 78 19.85 -5.19 13.76
C ALA A 78 20.89 -5.63 14.81
N GLN A 79 21.08 -4.85 15.88
CA GLN A 79 21.95 -5.21 17.01
C GLN A 79 21.26 -6.18 17.98
N ALA A 80 19.93 -6.11 18.09
CA ALA A 80 19.09 -7.10 18.76
C ALA A 80 18.86 -8.37 17.92
N ALA A 81 19.32 -8.39 16.67
CA ALA A 81 19.42 -9.58 15.85
C ALA A 81 20.82 -10.19 16.00
N PRO A 82 21.05 -11.16 16.90
CA PRO A 82 22.10 -12.10 16.62
C PRO A 82 21.66 -12.91 15.38
N LEU A 83 22.56 -13.01 14.41
CA LEU A 83 22.75 -14.19 13.55
C LEU A 83 21.49 -14.97 13.19
N GLY A 84 20.91 -14.79 12.00
CA GLY A 84 20.24 -15.87 11.27
C GLY A 84 19.38 -16.84 12.09
N ASP A 85 18.71 -16.35 13.14
CA ASP A 85 17.94 -17.18 14.04
C ASP A 85 16.58 -17.28 13.36
N GLN A 86 16.48 -18.26 12.46
CA GLN A 86 15.33 -19.15 12.51
C GLN A 86 15.03 -19.30 13.99
N LEU A 87 14.00 -18.60 14.50
CA LEU A 87 13.51 -18.77 15.87
C LEU A 87 13.73 -20.24 16.20
N ASN A 88 14.68 -20.53 17.10
CA ASN A 88 15.14 -21.88 17.43
C ASN A 88 14.02 -22.60 18.21
N VAL A 89 12.86 -22.62 17.60
CA VAL A 89 11.71 -23.38 17.98
C VAL A 89 11.98 -24.75 17.40
N PRO A 90 11.99 -25.80 18.23
CA PRO A 90 12.18 -27.15 17.78
C PRO A 90 11.31 -27.40 16.56
N GLN A 91 11.94 -27.64 15.40
CA GLN A 91 11.18 -27.90 14.19
C GLN A 91 10.49 -29.24 14.38
N ILE A 92 9.15 -29.23 14.35
CA ILE A 92 8.36 -30.44 14.52
C ILE A 92 8.38 -31.18 13.17
N PRO A 93 9.06 -32.34 13.07
CA PRO A 93 9.08 -33.11 11.84
C PRO A 93 7.68 -33.67 11.56
N ARG A 94 7.44 -34.03 10.30
CA ARG A 94 6.19 -34.70 9.95
C ARG A 94 6.15 -36.08 10.62
N PRO A 95 5.08 -36.42 11.35
CA PRO A 95 4.93 -37.75 11.94
C PRO A 95 4.95 -38.85 10.86
N THR A 96 5.61 -39.96 11.17
CA THR A 96 5.69 -41.14 10.31
C THR A 96 4.79 -42.24 10.89
N GLY A 97 4.10 -42.98 10.02
CA GLY A 97 3.19 -44.06 10.41
C GLY A 97 1.76 -43.91 9.88
N PRO A 98 0.98 -45.00 9.83
CA PRO A 98 -0.44 -44.95 9.49
C PRO A 98 -1.28 -44.41 10.65
N GLY A 99 -2.30 -43.59 10.34
CA GLY A 99 -3.36 -43.25 11.30
C GLY A 99 -3.11 -42.10 12.29
N TRP A 100 -2.06 -41.29 12.12
CA TRP A 100 -1.83 -40.15 13.02
C TRP A 100 -2.89 -39.04 12.89
N SER A 101 -3.22 -38.43 14.01
CA SER A 101 -4.10 -37.26 14.09
C SER A 101 -3.31 -35.97 13.85
N ILE A 102 -3.79 -35.13 12.91
CA ILE A 102 -3.14 -33.85 12.59
C ILE A 102 -3.05 -32.96 13.82
N ARG A 103 -4.12 -32.91 14.63
CA ARG A 103 -4.17 -32.08 15.84
C ARG A 103 -3.17 -32.54 16.89
N GLU A 104 -3.11 -33.84 17.16
CA GLU A 104 -2.18 -34.40 18.16
C GLU A 104 -0.73 -34.17 17.76
N SER A 105 -0.43 -34.33 16.47
CA SER A 105 0.91 -34.13 15.92
C SER A 105 1.33 -32.66 15.86
N MET A 106 0.37 -31.74 15.90
CA MET A 106 0.63 -30.30 15.98
C MET A 106 0.87 -29.82 17.41
N GLN A 107 0.56 -30.61 18.44
CA GLN A 107 0.72 -30.22 19.85
C GLN A 107 0.01 -28.88 20.20
N VAL A 108 -1.13 -28.61 19.55
CA VAL A 108 -1.93 -27.39 19.75
C VAL A 108 -3.22 -27.66 20.53
N THR A 109 -3.73 -26.64 21.21
CA THR A 109 -5.04 -26.71 21.88
C THR A 109 -6.18 -26.89 20.86
N PRO A 110 -7.33 -27.46 21.26
CA PRO A 110 -8.47 -27.62 20.35
C PRO A 110 -9.00 -26.30 19.76
N SER A 111 -8.95 -25.21 20.54
CA SER A 111 -9.36 -23.87 20.08
C SER A 111 -8.42 -23.33 19.01
N GLU A 112 -7.10 -23.36 19.25
CA GLU A 112 -6.08 -22.93 18.28
C GLU A 112 -6.15 -23.76 17.00
N TYR A 113 -6.32 -25.09 17.13
CA TYR A 113 -6.48 -25.95 15.96
C TYR A 113 -7.69 -25.55 15.12
N ALA A 114 -8.84 -25.25 15.74
CA ALA A 114 -10.04 -24.84 15.04
C ALA A 114 -9.85 -23.49 14.32
N GLU A 115 -9.15 -22.55 14.94
CA GLU A 115 -8.82 -21.25 14.33
C GLU A 115 -7.89 -21.42 13.13
N ILE A 116 -6.77 -22.11 13.30
CA ILE A 116 -5.82 -22.42 12.21
C ILE A 116 -6.57 -23.12 11.07
N GLN A 117 -7.41 -24.10 11.40
CA GLN A 117 -8.18 -24.84 10.41
C GLN A 117 -9.13 -23.92 9.62
N ARG A 118 -9.85 -23.02 10.29
CA ARG A 118 -10.72 -22.03 9.60
C ARG A 118 -9.90 -21.13 8.68
N THR A 119 -8.78 -20.59 9.16
CA THR A 119 -7.92 -19.72 8.35
C THR A 119 -7.37 -20.45 7.13
N VAL A 120 -6.81 -21.66 7.29
CA VAL A 120 -6.27 -22.44 6.17
C VAL A 120 -7.36 -22.75 5.15
N ARG A 121 -8.58 -23.12 5.57
CA ARG A 121 -9.70 -23.34 4.64
C ARG A 121 -10.04 -22.09 3.83
N SER A 122 -10.12 -20.93 4.48
CA SER A 122 -10.35 -19.66 3.82
C SER A 122 -9.22 -19.32 2.84
N LEU A 123 -7.98 -19.60 3.20
CA LEU A 123 -6.82 -19.37 2.32
C LEU A 123 -6.81 -20.32 1.12
N VAL A 124 -7.24 -21.58 1.26
CA VAL A 124 -7.38 -22.50 0.12
C VAL A 124 -8.36 -21.95 -0.91
N ILE A 125 -9.48 -21.36 -0.45
CA ILE A 125 -10.46 -20.71 -1.33
C ILE A 125 -9.87 -19.46 -1.98
N ARG A 126 -9.23 -18.59 -1.19
CA ARG A 126 -8.63 -17.33 -1.68
C ARG A 126 -7.47 -17.56 -2.65
N ALA A 127 -6.66 -18.59 -2.45
CA ALA A 127 -5.58 -18.98 -3.35
C ALA A 127 -6.08 -19.64 -4.63
N MET A 128 -7.40 -19.82 -4.81
CA MET A 128 -8.01 -20.45 -5.98
C MET A 128 -7.40 -21.83 -6.30
N LEU A 129 -7.19 -22.64 -5.25
CA LEU A 129 -6.74 -24.01 -5.40
C LEU A 129 -7.89 -24.89 -5.90
N ASP A 130 -7.59 -25.75 -6.86
CA ASP A 130 -8.56 -26.65 -7.44
C ASP A 130 -8.74 -27.89 -6.54
N TRP A 131 -9.83 -27.90 -5.79
CA TRP A 131 -10.19 -29.01 -4.90
C TRP A 131 -10.59 -30.30 -5.64
N THR A 132 -10.83 -30.23 -6.95
CA THR A 132 -11.18 -31.40 -7.77
C THR A 132 -9.96 -32.26 -8.09
N ASP A 133 -8.77 -31.68 -8.19
CA ASP A 133 -7.51 -32.39 -8.47
C ASP A 133 -6.68 -32.70 -7.21
N ASP A 134 -5.73 -33.63 -7.32
CA ASP A 134 -4.85 -34.00 -6.21
C ASP A 134 -4.03 -32.78 -5.72
N PHE A 135 -3.77 -32.73 -4.42
CA PHE A 135 -3.01 -31.66 -3.79
C PHE A 135 -1.57 -31.56 -4.35
N ARG A 136 -1.01 -32.69 -4.79
CA ARG A 136 0.33 -32.75 -5.41
C ARG A 136 0.40 -32.15 -6.82
N ARG A 137 -0.75 -31.97 -7.48
CA ARG A 137 -0.84 -31.44 -8.85
C ARG A 137 -1.23 -29.98 -8.90
N GLN A 138 -1.41 -29.36 -7.74
CA GLN A 138 -1.72 -27.94 -7.65
C GLN A 138 -0.54 -27.11 -8.14
N ASP A 139 -0.87 -25.95 -8.69
CA ASP A 139 0.10 -24.94 -9.10
C ASP A 139 1.07 -24.59 -7.93
N PRO A 140 2.39 -24.73 -8.14
CA PRO A 140 3.39 -24.45 -7.11
C PRO A 140 3.33 -23.01 -6.60
N ASP A 141 2.98 -22.03 -7.43
CA ASP A 141 2.91 -20.62 -7.05
C ASP A 141 1.71 -20.35 -6.13
N LYS A 142 0.59 -21.02 -6.38
CA LYS A 142 -0.59 -20.97 -5.51
C LYS A 142 -0.32 -21.63 -4.16
N LEU A 143 0.41 -22.76 -4.17
CA LEU A 143 0.85 -23.42 -2.93
C LEU A 143 1.83 -22.55 -2.14
N ALA A 144 2.79 -21.91 -2.80
CA ALA A 144 3.71 -20.96 -2.17
C ALA A 144 2.96 -19.78 -1.54
N THR A 145 1.97 -19.23 -2.24
CA THR A 145 1.09 -18.17 -1.75
C THR A 145 0.30 -18.61 -0.52
N LEU A 146 -0.29 -19.81 -0.56
CA LEU A 146 -0.98 -20.43 0.59
C LEU A 146 -0.05 -20.52 1.81
N PHE A 147 1.17 -21.05 1.64
CA PHE A 147 2.10 -21.23 2.74
C PHE A 147 2.63 -19.91 3.32
N ARG A 148 2.87 -18.90 2.48
CA ARG A 148 3.25 -17.56 2.94
C ARG A 148 2.11 -16.91 3.74
N ALA A 149 0.89 -16.92 3.19
CA ALA A 149 -0.27 -16.33 3.85
C ALA A 149 -0.62 -17.04 5.17
N ALA A 150 -0.48 -18.37 5.22
CA ALA A 150 -0.72 -19.14 6.43
C ALA A 150 0.29 -18.80 7.54
N ARG A 151 1.58 -18.68 7.21
CA ARG A 151 2.62 -18.28 8.18
C ARG A 151 2.48 -16.85 8.67
N ALA A 152 1.98 -15.94 7.81
CA ALA A 152 1.69 -14.57 8.20
C ALA A 152 0.49 -14.49 9.16
N ALA A 153 -0.56 -15.29 8.92
CA ALA A 153 -1.74 -15.31 9.77
C ALA A 153 -1.53 -16.04 11.10
N HIS A 154 -0.72 -17.10 11.10
CA HIS A 154 -0.46 -17.95 12.27
C HIS A 154 1.05 -18.23 12.41
N PRO A 155 1.79 -17.42 13.19
CA PRO A 155 3.23 -17.59 13.35
C PRO A 155 3.65 -18.97 13.87
N ILE A 156 2.79 -19.65 14.64
CA ILE A 156 3.02 -21.03 15.11
C ILE A 156 3.26 -22.02 13.96
N LEU A 157 2.74 -21.75 12.75
CA LEU A 157 2.92 -22.63 11.60
C LEU A 157 4.36 -22.67 11.06
N GLN A 158 5.21 -21.71 11.45
CA GLN A 158 6.62 -21.69 11.06
C GLN A 158 7.43 -22.83 11.71
N ARG A 159 6.92 -23.40 12.80
CA ARG A 159 7.57 -24.47 13.58
C ARG A 159 7.51 -25.84 12.90
N TYR A 160 6.71 -26.01 11.85
CA TYR A 160 6.51 -27.30 11.19
C TYR A 160 7.37 -27.44 9.93
N VAL A 161 8.19 -28.49 9.89
CA VAL A 161 9.11 -28.77 8.77
C VAL A 161 8.34 -28.84 7.44
N ASN A 162 8.85 -28.18 6.41
CA ASN A 162 8.27 -28.20 5.05
C ASN A 162 6.78 -27.82 5.00
N ASN A 163 6.29 -27.02 5.96
CA ASN A 163 4.89 -26.61 6.08
C ASN A 163 3.92 -27.81 6.13
N TRP A 164 4.33 -28.95 6.71
CA TRP A 164 3.55 -30.18 6.66
C TRP A 164 2.16 -30.02 7.28
N ALA A 165 2.05 -29.22 8.36
CA ALA A 165 0.79 -28.98 9.07
C ALA A 165 -0.22 -28.27 8.18
N THR A 166 0.19 -27.16 7.53
CA THR A 166 -0.65 -26.43 6.57
C THR A 166 -1.06 -27.32 5.41
N ALA A 167 -0.12 -28.09 4.85
CA ALA A 167 -0.41 -29.01 3.76
C ALA A 167 -1.36 -30.15 4.18
N ALA A 168 -1.26 -30.66 5.41
CA ALA A 168 -2.15 -31.70 5.93
C ALA A 168 -3.59 -31.18 6.09
N ILE A 169 -3.75 -29.99 6.67
CA ILE A 169 -5.07 -29.36 6.86
C ILE A 169 -5.71 -29.03 5.50
N ALA A 170 -4.94 -28.46 4.56
CA ALA A 170 -5.44 -28.13 3.23
C ALA A 170 -5.86 -29.40 2.46
N ARG A 171 -5.05 -30.46 2.50
CA ARG A 171 -5.39 -31.78 1.93
C ARG A 171 -6.67 -32.34 2.51
N GLN A 172 -6.79 -32.37 3.83
CA GLN A 172 -7.98 -32.89 4.51
C GLN A 172 -9.24 -32.13 4.08
N TYR A 173 -9.16 -30.79 3.99
CA TYR A 173 -10.27 -29.96 3.54
C TYR A 173 -10.68 -30.29 2.09
N MET A 174 -9.71 -30.33 1.16
CA MET A 174 -9.99 -30.63 -0.25
C MET A 174 -10.57 -32.03 -0.44
N GLN A 175 -10.03 -33.03 0.27
CA GLN A 175 -10.56 -34.40 0.25
C GLN A 175 -12.01 -34.47 0.77
N ASN A 176 -12.31 -33.79 1.88
CA ASN A 176 -13.66 -33.73 2.42
C ASN A 176 -14.63 -33.04 1.44
N LYS A 177 -14.20 -31.93 0.83
CA LYS A 177 -14.98 -31.21 -0.19
C LYS A 177 -15.26 -32.10 -1.40
N ARG A 178 -14.26 -32.84 -1.88
CA ARG A 178 -14.41 -33.80 -2.98
C ARG A 178 -15.34 -34.96 -2.63
N LYS A 179 -15.19 -35.55 -1.44
CA LYS A 179 -16.07 -36.62 -0.94
C LYS A 179 -17.52 -36.14 -0.85
N HIS A 180 -17.73 -34.92 -0.36
CA HIS A 180 -19.05 -34.30 -0.33
C HIS A 180 -19.61 -34.09 -1.74
N ALA A 181 -18.81 -33.58 -2.67
CA ALA A 181 -19.23 -33.39 -4.05
C ALA A 181 -19.60 -34.70 -4.76
N TYR A 182 -18.87 -35.79 -4.52
CA TYR A 182 -19.25 -37.12 -5.00
C TYR A 182 -20.57 -37.62 -4.40
N LYS A 183 -20.80 -37.37 -3.10
CA LYS A 183 -22.06 -37.77 -2.44
C LYS A 183 -23.26 -36.99 -2.99
N GLN A 184 -23.07 -35.73 -3.36
CA GLN A 184 -24.12 -34.85 -3.90
C GLN A 184 -24.28 -34.95 -5.42
N GLY A 185 -23.41 -35.69 -6.11
CA GLY A 185 -23.47 -35.82 -7.58
C GLY A 185 -22.92 -34.63 -8.36
N TYR A 186 -22.29 -33.64 -7.70
CA TYR A 186 -21.67 -32.49 -8.39
C TYR A 186 -20.46 -32.87 -9.25
N ILE A 187 -19.84 -34.03 -8.96
CA ILE A 187 -18.73 -34.59 -9.74
C ILE A 187 -19.04 -36.06 -10.01
N SER A 188 -18.86 -36.49 -11.25
CA SER A 188 -18.96 -37.91 -11.60
C SER A 188 -17.81 -38.68 -10.96
N LYS A 189 -18.10 -39.85 -10.36
CA LYS A 189 -17.04 -40.79 -10.01
C LYS A 189 -16.29 -41.10 -11.30
N ARG A 190 -15.00 -40.76 -11.36
CA ARG A 190 -14.15 -41.07 -12.51
C ARG A 190 -14.35 -42.56 -12.80
N ARG A 191 -14.96 -42.91 -13.94
CA ARG A 191 -15.12 -44.31 -14.33
C ARG A 191 -13.69 -44.87 -14.34
N ALA A 192 -13.45 -45.94 -13.58
CA ALA A 192 -12.23 -46.70 -13.73
C ALA A 192 -12.08 -47.00 -15.22
N HIS A 193 -10.93 -46.64 -15.77
CA HIS A 193 -10.59 -46.87 -17.17
C HIS A 193 -10.91 -48.34 -17.49
N ARG A 194 -12.00 -48.60 -18.24
CA ARG A 194 -12.24 -49.91 -18.85
C ARG A 194 -11.13 -50.06 -19.89
N THR A 195 -10.14 -50.85 -19.56
CA THR A 195 -9.09 -51.28 -20.49
C THR A 195 -9.78 -52.15 -21.55
N GLY A 196 -9.81 -51.65 -22.79
CA GLY A 196 -9.94 -52.39 -24.04
C GLY A 196 -11.04 -53.44 -24.16
N ASP A 197 -12.22 -53.04 -24.63
CA ASP A 197 -12.93 -53.86 -25.62
C ASP A 197 -12.25 -53.57 -26.96
N GLY A 198 -11.47 -54.53 -27.44
CA GLY A 198 -10.80 -54.52 -28.73
C GLY A 198 -10.94 -55.90 -29.35
N GLU A 199 -12.07 -56.08 -30.04
CA GLU A 199 -12.34 -56.92 -31.21
C GLU A 199 -11.35 -58.06 -31.52
N ASN A 200 -11.90 -59.29 -31.48
CA ASN A 200 -11.41 -60.49 -32.18
C ASN A 200 -12.27 -60.68 -33.43
#